data_AF-A0A6A4PA07-F1
#
_entry.id   AF-A0A6A4PA07-F1
#
_cell.length_a   1.000
_cell.length_b   1.000
_cell.length_c   1.000
_cell.angle_alpha   90.00
_cell.angle_beta   90.00
_cell.angle_gamma   90.00
#
_symmetry.space_group_name_H-M   'P 1'
#
loop_
_entity.id
_entity.type
_entity.pdbx_description
1 polymer ?
#
loop_
_entity_poly.entity_id
_entity_poly.type
_entity_poly.pdbx_seq_one_letter_code
_entity_poly.pdbx_strand_id
1 'polypeptide(L)'
;MILYLYHCSWMQFDYRIPTVGLETCGAGTESPLQMNGLPISVYAPETVGCVVVDGEGRCAAATSTGGLINKMTGRIGDSPIIGSGTYACNISGVSCTGEGEAIIRGTLAREVGAVMEYKGLGLQEAVDFVIKHRLDEGKAGLVAVSNTGEVACGFNCNGMFRALATEDGFVEVEIW
;
A
#
# COMPACT_ATOMS: atom_id res chain seq x y z
N MET A 1 10.39 15.08 9.34
CA MET A 1 10.76 14.20 8.21
C MET A 1 9.51 13.81 7.42
N ILE A 2 9.49 13.86 6.08
CA ILE A 2 8.26 13.61 5.29
C ILE A 2 8.53 12.63 4.14
N LEU A 3 7.78 11.53 4.11
CA LEU A 3 7.73 10.62 2.98
C LEU A 3 6.44 10.80 2.18
N TYR A 4 6.51 10.83 0.85
CA TYR A 4 5.33 10.91 -0.02
C TYR A 4 5.22 9.67 -0.92
N LEU A 5 4.03 9.06 -0.93
CA LEU A 5 3.57 8.15 -2.00
C LEU A 5 2.73 8.97 -2.99
N TYR A 6 3.12 8.95 -4.26
CA TYR A 6 2.40 9.62 -5.34
C TYR A 6 1.74 8.60 -6.28
N HIS A 7 0.41 8.69 -6.44
CA HIS A 7 -0.23 8.42 -7.73
C HIS A 7 -1.34 9.46 -7.91
N CYS A 8 -1.19 10.34 -8.91
CA CYS A 8 -2.21 11.28 -9.32
C CYS A 8 -2.37 11.14 -10.83
N SER A 9 -3.43 10.48 -11.26
CA SER A 9 -3.90 10.56 -12.64
C SER A 9 -5.36 11.04 -12.61
N TRP A 10 -5.61 12.23 -13.16
CA TRP A 10 -6.96 12.69 -13.43
C TRP A 10 -7.46 11.90 -14.66
N MET A 11 -8.27 10.87 -14.46
CA MET A 11 -8.99 10.21 -15.55
C MET A 11 -10.49 10.51 -15.48
N GLN A 12 -10.99 11.00 -16.61
CA GLN A 12 -12.40 11.32 -16.84
C GLN A 12 -13.21 10.01 -16.89
N PHE A 13 -14.09 9.80 -15.91
CA PHE A 13 -14.97 8.63 -15.84
C PHE A 13 -16.07 8.71 -16.91
N ASP A 14 -16.04 7.84 -17.93
CA ASP A 14 -17.23 7.52 -18.75
C ASP A 14 -17.91 6.27 -18.15
N TYR A 15 -18.89 6.49 -17.26
CA TYR A 15 -19.73 5.43 -16.71
C TYR A 15 -20.78 4.99 -17.74
N ARG A 16 -20.41 4.12 -18.69
CA ARG A 16 -21.40 3.34 -19.43
C ARG A 16 -21.66 2.04 -18.68
N ILE A 17 -22.72 2.06 -17.88
CA ILE A 17 -23.32 0.87 -17.28
C ILE A 17 -23.76 -0.03 -18.46
N PRO A 18 -23.21 -1.25 -18.63
CA PRO A 18 -23.75 -2.17 -19.61
C PRO A 18 -25.19 -2.50 -19.20
N THR A 19 -26.13 -2.19 -20.07
CA THR A 19 -27.56 -2.46 -19.89
C THR A 19 -27.76 -3.94 -19.60
N VAL A 20 -28.41 -4.20 -18.46
CA VAL A 20 -28.94 -5.48 -17.98
C VAL A 20 -29.64 -6.22 -19.11
N GLY A 21 -29.18 -7.44 -19.42
CA GLY A 21 -29.84 -8.29 -20.41
C GLY A 21 -29.01 -9.48 -20.89
N LEU A 22 -28.78 -10.48 -20.03
CA LEU A 22 -28.89 -11.89 -20.42
C LEU A 22 -28.93 -12.78 -19.18
N GLU A 23 -30.09 -13.38 -18.95
CA GLU A 23 -30.24 -14.57 -18.13
C GLU A 23 -29.43 -15.73 -18.76
N THR A 24 -28.68 -16.48 -17.95
CA THR A 24 -28.56 -17.96 -18.03
C THR A 24 -27.58 -18.46 -16.95
N CYS A 25 -28.01 -19.46 -16.18
CA CYS A 25 -27.13 -20.26 -15.35
C CYS A 25 -26.31 -21.19 -16.26
N GLY A 26 -24.99 -21.00 -16.33
CA GLY A 26 -24.10 -21.87 -17.08
C GLY A 26 -22.70 -21.86 -16.48
N ALA A 27 -22.20 -23.05 -16.11
CA ALA A 27 -20.80 -23.25 -15.77
C ALA A 27 -19.95 -22.97 -17.03
N GLY A 28 -19.20 -21.87 -17.00
CA GLY A 28 -18.32 -21.45 -18.10
C GLY A 28 -17.11 -20.73 -17.52
N THR A 29 -15.93 -21.30 -17.78
CA THR A 29 -14.58 -20.79 -17.55
C THR A 29 -14.47 -19.28 -17.30
N GLU A 30 -13.92 -18.93 -16.13
CA GLU A 30 -13.60 -17.55 -15.74
C GLU A 30 -12.78 -16.85 -16.83
N SER A 31 -13.45 -15.98 -17.57
CA SER A 31 -12.75 -14.99 -18.38
C SER A 31 -12.18 -13.97 -17.39
N PRO A 32 -10.87 -13.66 -17.40
CA PRO A 32 -10.35 -12.62 -16.52
C PRO A 32 -11.11 -11.33 -16.83
N LEU A 33 -11.66 -10.69 -15.80
CA LEU A 33 -12.39 -9.43 -15.95
C LEU A 33 -11.49 -8.45 -16.72
N GLN A 34 -11.97 -8.01 -17.89
CA GLN A 34 -11.29 -7.05 -18.73
C GLN A 34 -12.02 -5.71 -18.67
N MET A 35 -11.27 -4.62 -18.53
CA MET A 35 -11.78 -3.26 -18.65
C MET A 35 -11.03 -2.58 -19.81
N ASN A 36 -11.77 -2.05 -20.80
CA ASN A 36 -11.22 -1.52 -22.06
C ASN A 36 -10.28 -2.48 -22.81
N GLY A 37 -10.53 -3.80 -22.73
CA GLY A 37 -9.70 -4.82 -23.40
C GLY A 37 -8.37 -5.13 -22.71
N LEU A 38 -8.10 -4.56 -21.54
CA LEU A 38 -6.95 -4.89 -20.69
C LEU A 38 -7.42 -5.70 -19.47
N PRO A 39 -6.64 -6.70 -19.01
CA PRO A 39 -6.98 -7.44 -17.81
C PRO A 39 -6.98 -6.50 -16.60
N ILE A 40 -7.89 -6.72 -15.64
CA ILE A 40 -8.03 -5.89 -14.43
C ILE A 40 -6.70 -5.73 -13.66
N SER A 41 -5.80 -6.72 -13.79
CA SER A 41 -4.44 -6.71 -13.21
C SER A 41 -3.55 -5.55 -13.69
N VAL A 42 -3.91 -4.87 -14.79
CA VAL A 42 -3.21 -3.68 -15.29
C VAL A 42 -3.64 -2.42 -14.54
N TYR A 43 -4.82 -2.43 -13.92
CA TYR A 43 -5.37 -1.29 -13.19
C TYR A 43 -4.88 -1.31 -11.75
N ALA A 44 -3.72 -0.69 -11.53
CA ALA A 44 -3.09 -0.57 -10.22
C ALA A 44 -4.00 0.19 -9.22
N PRO A 45 -4.01 -0.21 -7.94
CA PRO A 45 -4.70 0.54 -6.90
C PRO A 45 -4.14 1.98 -6.78
N GLU A 46 -5.03 2.96 -6.85
CA GLU A 46 -4.67 4.37 -6.61
C GLU A 46 -4.64 4.65 -5.11
N THR A 47 -3.48 4.42 -4.51
CA THR A 47 -3.24 4.67 -3.08
C THR A 47 -2.07 5.62 -2.90
N VAL A 48 -2.28 6.63 -2.06
CA VAL A 48 -1.25 7.57 -1.60
C VAL A 48 -1.09 7.47 -0.09
N GLY A 49 0.06 7.86 0.39
CA GLY A 49 0.43 7.71 1.79
C GLY A 49 1.57 8.61 2.19
N CYS A 50 1.62 8.91 3.48
CA CYS A 50 2.67 9.72 4.06
C CYS A 50 3.00 9.20 5.45
N VAL A 51 4.29 9.10 5.74
CA VAL A 51 4.81 8.77 7.06
C VAL A 51 5.83 9.83 7.46
N VAL A 52 5.77 10.22 8.73
CA VAL A 52 6.57 11.30 9.27
C VAL A 52 7.06 10.94 10.66
N VAL A 53 8.25 11.44 10.99
CA VAL A 53 8.76 11.52 12.35
C VAL A 53 9.31 12.93 12.59
N ASP A 54 9.09 13.45 13.78
CA ASP A 54 9.58 14.76 14.21
C ASP A 54 10.84 14.65 15.09
N GLY A 55 11.41 15.80 15.47
CA GLY A 55 12.62 15.85 16.31
C GLY A 55 12.42 15.38 17.75
N GLU A 56 11.18 15.14 18.17
CA GLU A 56 10.86 14.51 19.46
C GLU A 56 10.72 12.97 19.32
N GLY A 57 10.92 12.42 18.12
CA GLY A 57 10.76 11.00 17.83
C GLY A 57 9.30 10.56 17.73
N ARG A 58 8.34 11.48 17.54
CA ARG A 58 6.92 11.14 17.38
C ARG A 58 6.64 10.75 15.94
N CYS A 59 6.18 9.52 15.74
CA CYS A 59 5.82 9.00 14.43
C CYS A 59 4.33 9.22 14.13
N ALA A 60 4.01 9.58 12.89
CA ALA A 60 2.65 9.61 12.38
C ALA A 60 2.58 9.01 10.96
N ALA A 61 1.43 8.44 10.62
CA ALA A 61 1.17 7.81 9.33
C ALA A 61 -0.23 8.16 8.84
N ALA A 62 -0.38 8.35 7.54
CA ALA A 62 -1.65 8.56 6.87
C ALA A 62 -1.66 7.85 5.52
N THR A 63 -2.79 7.24 5.17
CA THR A 63 -2.99 6.57 3.89
C THR A 63 -4.37 6.92 3.34
N SER A 64 -4.47 7.16 2.04
CA SER A 64 -5.71 7.50 1.35
C SER A 64 -5.77 6.79 0.01
N THR A 65 -6.96 6.36 -0.40
CA THR A 65 -7.14 5.57 -1.61
C THR A 65 -8.53 5.76 -2.24
N GLY A 66 -8.59 5.69 -3.57
CA GLY A 66 -9.84 5.46 -4.29
C GLY A 66 -10.32 4.01 -4.20
N GLY A 67 -9.43 3.09 -3.81
CA GLY A 67 -9.60 1.65 -3.82
C GLY A 67 -9.29 1.05 -5.20
N LEU A 68 -9.73 -0.19 -5.41
CA LEU A 68 -9.57 -0.85 -6.69
C LEU A 68 -10.56 -0.31 -7.71
N ILE A 69 -10.11 -0.24 -8.96
CA ILE A 69 -10.96 0.03 -10.11
C ILE A 69 -12.00 -1.09 -10.25
N ASN A 70 -13.24 -0.72 -10.57
CA ASN A 70 -14.38 -1.64 -10.67
C ASN A 70 -14.68 -2.42 -9.38
N LYS A 71 -14.35 -1.86 -8.20
CA LYS A 71 -14.72 -2.47 -6.91
C LYS A 71 -16.25 -2.55 -6.76
N MET A 72 -16.72 -3.61 -6.12
CA MET A 72 -18.12 -3.68 -5.67
C MET A 72 -18.42 -2.53 -4.69
N THR A 73 -19.62 -1.97 -4.78
CA THR A 73 -20.07 -0.95 -3.82
C THR A 73 -20.01 -1.54 -2.42
N GLY A 74 -19.36 -0.84 -1.49
CA GLY A 74 -19.14 -1.31 -0.12
C GLY A 74 -17.86 -2.14 0.09
N ARG A 75 -17.07 -2.44 -0.96
CA ARG A 75 -15.74 -3.07 -0.76
C ARG A 75 -14.79 -2.09 -0.09
N ILE A 76 -14.25 -2.51 1.06
CA ILE A 76 -13.25 -1.78 1.84
C ILE A 76 -11.90 -2.49 1.69
N GLY A 77 -10.85 -1.72 1.35
CA GLY A 77 -9.47 -2.21 1.27
C GLY A 77 -8.69 -2.03 2.57
N ASP A 78 -7.37 -2.15 2.50
CA ASP A 78 -6.44 -2.05 3.63
C ASP A 78 -6.27 -0.61 4.15
N SER A 79 -6.30 0.38 3.26
CA SER A 79 -5.91 1.76 3.58
C SER A 79 -6.65 2.39 4.77
N PRO A 80 -7.99 2.21 4.96
CA PRO A 80 -8.67 2.76 6.14
C PRO A 80 -8.60 1.85 7.39
N ILE A 81 -7.95 0.69 7.31
CA ILE A 81 -7.90 -0.29 8.39
C ILE A 81 -6.59 -0.15 9.17
N ILE A 82 -6.71 0.22 10.45
CA ILE A 82 -5.57 0.39 11.35
C ILE A 82 -4.82 -0.94 11.53
N GLY A 83 -3.50 -0.88 11.39
CA GLY A 83 -2.62 -2.05 11.46
C GLY A 83 -2.52 -2.83 10.15
N SER A 84 -3.36 -2.52 9.16
CA SER A 84 -3.26 -3.07 7.81
C SER A 84 -2.58 -2.08 6.89
N GLY A 85 -3.30 -1.09 6.35
CA GLY A 85 -2.76 -0.10 5.43
C GLY A 85 -2.05 1.07 6.12
N THR A 86 -2.45 1.40 7.35
CA THR A 86 -1.86 2.50 8.13
C THR A 86 -1.60 2.07 9.55
N TYR A 87 -0.42 2.36 10.07
CA TYR A 87 -0.11 2.18 11.48
C TYR A 87 0.95 3.17 11.96
N ALA A 88 0.79 3.70 13.16
CA ALA A 88 1.81 4.51 13.81
C ALA A 88 1.85 4.20 15.30
N CYS A 89 3.06 4.14 15.85
CA CYS A 89 3.33 3.90 17.25
C CYS A 89 4.64 4.60 17.66
N ASN A 90 5.04 4.47 18.93
CA ASN A 90 6.22 5.17 19.46
C ASN A 90 7.55 4.77 18.82
N ILE A 91 7.59 3.67 18.06
CA ILE A 91 8.81 3.16 17.42
C ILE A 91 8.80 3.37 15.91
N SER A 92 7.64 3.38 15.25
CA SER A 92 7.56 3.51 13.80
C SER A 92 6.21 4.02 13.30
N GLY A 93 6.23 4.64 12.12
CA GLY A 93 5.06 5.00 11.33
C GLY A 93 5.13 4.33 9.96
N VAL A 94 4.03 3.74 9.49
CA VAL A 94 3.98 2.90 8.30
C VAL A 94 2.72 3.17 7.48
N SER A 95 2.89 3.28 6.16
CA SER A 95 1.81 3.35 5.18
C SER A 95 2.05 2.32 4.08
N CYS A 96 1.03 1.53 3.76
CA CYS A 96 1.10 0.49 2.74
C CYS A 96 0.29 0.86 1.49
N THR A 97 0.59 0.18 0.39
CA THR A 97 -0.11 0.23 -0.89
C THR A 97 -0.04 -1.12 -1.58
N GLY A 98 -1.02 -1.47 -2.43
CA GLY A 98 -1.04 -2.71 -3.20
C GLY A 98 -2.34 -3.50 -3.04
N GLU A 99 -2.23 -4.82 -3.08
CA GLU A 99 -3.35 -5.74 -2.94
C GLU A 99 -3.91 -5.74 -1.52
N GLY A 100 -4.98 -4.98 -1.31
CA GLY A 100 -5.56 -4.77 0.02
C GLY A 100 -5.88 -6.05 0.78
N GLU A 101 -6.36 -7.11 0.12
CA GLU A 101 -6.66 -8.39 0.78
C GLU A 101 -5.41 -9.06 1.36
N ALA A 102 -4.26 -8.96 0.68
CA ALA A 102 -2.99 -9.48 1.19
C ALA A 102 -2.48 -8.65 2.37
N ILE A 103 -2.57 -7.31 2.26
CA ILE A 103 -2.17 -6.36 3.30
C ILE A 103 -3.04 -6.52 4.57
N ILE A 104 -4.34 -6.79 4.41
CA ILE A 104 -5.28 -7.06 5.51
C ILE A 104 -4.92 -8.38 6.20
N ARG A 105 -4.78 -9.47 5.45
CA ARG A 105 -4.44 -10.78 6.04
C ARG A 105 -3.10 -10.77 6.78
N GLY A 106 -2.12 -10.05 6.24
CA GLY A 106 -0.79 -9.95 6.81
C GLY A 106 -0.65 -8.95 7.94
N THR A 107 -1.66 -8.11 8.21
CA THR A 107 -1.58 -6.94 9.12
C THR A 107 -0.30 -6.13 8.89
N LEU A 108 -0.05 -5.81 7.62
CA LEU A 108 1.30 -5.48 7.14
C LEU A 108 1.92 -4.28 7.84
N ALA A 109 1.18 -3.18 8.01
CA ALA A 109 1.68 -1.98 8.69
C ALA A 109 1.99 -2.24 10.18
N ARG A 110 1.14 -3.00 10.89
CA ARG A 110 1.40 -3.35 12.30
C ARG A 110 2.61 -4.29 12.43
N GLU A 111 2.79 -5.19 11.47
CA GLU A 111 3.82 -6.22 11.49
C GLU A 111 5.22 -5.61 11.49
N VAL A 112 5.46 -4.52 10.74
CA VAL A 112 6.75 -3.82 10.75
C VAL A 112 7.09 -3.36 12.18
N GLY A 113 6.15 -2.70 12.86
CA GLY A 113 6.34 -2.32 14.26
C GLY A 113 6.51 -3.54 15.18
N ALA A 114 5.80 -4.64 14.94
CA ALA A 114 5.88 -5.86 15.77
C ALA A 114 7.25 -6.54 15.63
N VAL A 115 7.80 -6.57 14.41
CA VAL A 115 9.11 -7.13 14.12
C VAL A 115 10.20 -6.29 14.77
N MET A 116 10.13 -4.96 14.66
CA MET A 116 11.05 -4.07 15.37
C MET A 116 10.95 -4.27 16.89
N GLU A 117 9.74 -4.32 17.44
CA GLU A 117 9.50 -4.44 18.89
C GLU A 117 9.92 -5.79 19.47
N TYR A 118 9.53 -6.89 18.83
CA TYR A 118 9.68 -8.24 19.40
C TYR A 118 10.90 -9.00 18.89
N LYS A 119 11.41 -8.68 17.68
CA LYS A 119 12.65 -9.28 17.17
C LYS A 119 13.86 -8.36 17.31
N GLY A 120 13.67 -7.08 17.63
CA GLY A 120 14.76 -6.12 17.78
C GLY A 120 15.50 -5.81 16.48
N LEU A 121 14.84 -5.99 15.32
CA LEU A 121 15.43 -5.69 14.02
C LEU A 121 15.42 -4.18 13.72
N GLY A 122 16.39 -3.72 12.94
CA GLY A 122 16.40 -2.35 12.42
C GLY A 122 15.23 -2.08 11.46
N LEU A 123 14.96 -0.81 11.14
CA LEU A 123 13.80 -0.43 10.33
C LEU A 123 13.83 -1.11 8.95
N GLN A 124 14.94 -0.99 8.21
CA GLN A 124 15.04 -1.58 6.88
C GLN A 124 14.94 -3.12 6.92
N GLU A 125 15.59 -3.76 7.90
CA GLU A 125 15.54 -5.21 8.07
C GLU A 125 14.11 -5.70 8.39
N ALA A 126 13.36 -4.92 9.19
CA ALA A 126 11.97 -5.22 9.50
C ALA A 126 11.08 -5.08 8.26
N VAL A 127 11.28 -4.03 7.46
CA VAL A 127 10.58 -3.83 6.18
C VAL A 127 10.86 -5.00 5.23
N ASP A 128 12.13 -5.36 5.04
CA ASP A 128 12.53 -6.47 4.17
C ASP A 128 11.96 -7.81 4.67
N PHE A 129 11.96 -8.04 5.98
CA PHE A 129 11.38 -9.23 6.59
C PHE A 129 9.88 -9.33 6.28
N VAL A 130 9.13 -8.25 6.46
CA VAL A 130 7.68 -8.21 6.25
C VAL A 130 7.34 -8.40 4.76
N ILE A 131 8.01 -7.70 3.86
CA ILE A 131 7.77 -7.83 2.41
C ILE A 131 8.09 -9.26 1.93
N LYS A 132 9.14 -9.88 2.46
CA LYS A 132 9.58 -11.21 2.02
C LYS A 132 8.81 -12.37 2.65
N HIS A 133 8.42 -12.27 3.92
CA HIS A 133 7.91 -13.42 4.68
C HIS A 133 6.44 -13.28 5.10
N ARG A 134 5.86 -12.07 5.05
CA ARG A 134 4.47 -11.83 5.49
C ARG A 134 3.49 -11.78 4.33
N LEU A 135 3.96 -11.43 3.15
CA LEU A 135 3.17 -11.49 1.91
C LEU A 135 3.34 -12.89 1.31
N ASP A 136 2.24 -13.62 1.17
CA ASP A 136 2.22 -14.92 0.49
C ASP A 136 2.48 -14.71 -1.02
N GLU A 137 1.42 -14.69 -1.84
CA GLU A 137 1.48 -14.39 -3.27
C GLU A 137 1.14 -12.93 -3.59
N GLY A 138 0.63 -12.19 -2.60
CA GLY A 138 0.13 -10.84 -2.78
C GLY A 138 1.21 -9.81 -3.08
N LYS A 139 0.88 -8.85 -3.95
CA LYS A 139 1.77 -7.73 -4.30
C LYS A 139 1.46 -6.50 -3.46
N ALA A 140 2.47 -6.03 -2.72
CA ALA A 140 2.37 -4.82 -1.91
C ALA A 140 3.71 -4.10 -1.80
N GLY A 141 3.60 -2.83 -1.44
CA GLY A 141 4.71 -1.98 -1.06
C GLY A 141 4.35 -1.18 0.17
N LEU A 142 5.35 -0.72 0.88
CA LEU A 142 5.17 0.14 2.04
C LEU A 142 6.31 1.11 2.21
N VAL A 143 5.99 2.17 2.93
CA VAL A 143 6.93 3.16 3.40
C VAL A 143 6.87 3.24 4.90
N ALA A 144 8.03 3.42 5.54
CA ALA A 144 8.14 3.44 6.98
C ALA A 144 9.16 4.48 7.47
N VAL A 145 8.93 4.97 8.68
CA VAL A 145 9.90 5.76 9.45
C VAL A 145 10.07 5.16 10.83
N SER A 146 11.26 5.32 11.40
CA SER A 146 11.57 4.97 12.79
C SER A 146 11.54 6.22 13.67
N ASN A 147 11.32 6.04 14.97
CA ASN A 147 11.45 7.11 15.97
C ASN A 147 12.88 7.69 16.08
N THR A 148 13.87 6.97 15.54
CA THR A 148 15.28 7.40 15.46
C THR A 148 15.57 8.33 14.28
N GLY A 149 14.60 8.56 13.38
CA GLY A 149 14.81 9.36 12.18
C GLY A 149 15.24 8.55 10.95
N GLU A 150 15.24 7.21 11.03
CA GLU A 150 15.46 6.35 9.86
C GLU A 150 14.23 6.36 8.94
N VAL A 151 14.47 6.33 7.63
CA VAL A 151 13.44 6.14 6.59
C VAL A 151 13.70 4.81 5.88
N ALA A 152 12.63 4.10 5.52
CA ALA A 152 12.73 2.86 4.76
C ALA A 152 11.54 2.72 3.80
N CYS A 153 11.77 1.99 2.73
CA CYS A 153 10.72 1.51 1.85
C CYS A 153 11.03 0.10 1.37
N GLY A 154 9.99 -0.65 1.02
CA GLY A 154 10.14 -1.98 0.46
C GLY A 154 8.88 -2.40 -0.29
N PHE A 155 9.05 -3.12 -1.39
CA PHE A 155 7.96 -3.57 -2.24
C PHE A 155 8.36 -4.84 -3.01
N ASN A 156 7.38 -5.68 -3.36
CA ASN A 156 7.58 -6.91 -4.15
C ASN A 156 6.86 -6.88 -5.52
N CYS A 157 6.39 -5.70 -5.92
CA CYS A 157 5.81 -5.39 -7.22
C CYS A 157 6.87 -4.83 -8.19
N ASN A 158 6.48 -4.60 -9.45
CA ASN A 158 7.43 -4.13 -10.47
C ASN A 158 7.99 -2.73 -10.17
N GLY A 159 7.27 -1.90 -9.43
CA GLY A 159 7.69 -0.57 -9.02
C GLY A 159 6.74 0.03 -7.99
N MET A 160 7.19 1.05 -7.28
CA MET A 160 6.44 1.82 -6.31
C MET A 160 6.90 3.29 -6.36
N PHE A 161 5.98 4.19 -6.72
CA PHE A 161 6.22 5.63 -6.68
C PHE A 161 6.45 6.09 -5.23
N ARG A 162 7.64 6.60 -4.96
CA ARG A 162 8.04 6.98 -3.60
C ARG A 162 9.02 8.15 -3.61
N ALA A 163 8.97 8.93 -2.54
CA ALA A 163 9.97 9.94 -2.26
C ALA A 163 10.31 9.90 -0.77
N LEU A 164 11.60 9.72 -0.44
CA LEU A 164 12.14 9.72 0.91
C LEU A 164 12.95 11.00 1.14
N ALA A 165 12.92 11.54 2.34
CA ALA A 165 13.76 12.66 2.73
C ALA A 165 14.06 12.61 4.23
N THR A 166 15.24 13.07 4.63
CA THR A 166 15.73 13.16 6.02
C THR A 166 16.28 14.56 6.32
N GLU A 167 16.44 14.89 7.61
CA GLU A 167 16.88 16.25 8.03
C GLU A 167 18.34 16.55 7.68
N ASP A 168 19.19 15.52 7.60
CA ASP A 168 20.60 15.62 7.21
C ASP A 168 20.82 15.93 5.71
N GLY A 169 19.74 16.03 4.94
CA GLY A 169 19.75 16.46 3.55
C GLY A 169 19.69 15.31 2.53
N PHE A 170 19.53 14.06 2.97
CA PHE A 170 19.24 12.97 2.04
C PHE A 170 17.82 13.11 1.47
N VAL A 171 17.72 12.97 0.14
CA VAL A 171 16.48 13.02 -0.62
C VAL A 171 16.58 12.02 -1.77
N GLU A 172 15.59 11.15 -1.90
CA GLU A 172 15.48 10.15 -2.95
C GLU A 172 14.07 10.19 -3.54
N VAL A 173 13.96 10.15 -4.86
CA VAL A 173 12.67 10.06 -5.57
C VAL A 173 12.80 8.98 -6.63
N GLU A 174 12.05 7.91 -6.46
CA GLU A 174 12.20 6.70 -7.27
C GLU A 174 10.85 6.06 -7.60
N ILE A 175 10.88 5.20 -8.62
CA ILE A 175 9.74 4.44 -9.12
C ILE A 175 10.06 2.95 -9.14
N TRP A 176 11.28 2.59 -9.54
CA TRP A 176 11.73 1.22 -9.75
C TRP A 176 12.56 0.70 -8.59
#